data_AF-A0A2G6F0M2-F1
#
_entry.id   AF-A0A2G6F0M2-F1
#
_cell.length_a   1.000
_cell.length_b   1.000
_cell.length_c   1.000
_cell.angle_alpha   90.00
_cell.angle_beta   90.00
_cell.angle_gamma   90.00
#
_symmetry.space_group_name_H-M   'P 1'
#
loop_
_entity.id
_entity.type
_entity.pdbx_description
1 polymer ?
#
loop_
_entity_poly.entity_id
_entity_poly.type
_entity_poly.pdbx_seq_one_letter_code
_entity_poly.pdbx_strand_id
1 'polypeptide(L)'
;MKLFKVLLLSLLIISLSSCKSEVKKEKVEEIKKEVSCADVTWSNKKDDNGPEHWKDLCNGFADCGGKVQSPIDIKTADLNTDNNLKAPVFDYGTSGVDIVNNSHTIQFNINGNNTVTLDNKTYKLLQFHYHAVSEHTIDGKHFPLEVHFVHKYSDTDFAV
;
A
#
# COMPACT_ATOMS: atom_id res chain seq x y z
N MET A 1 -86.48 -5.79 53.80
CA MET A 1 -87.16 -5.98 52.49
C MET A 1 -86.61 -4.94 51.52
N LYS A 2 -86.17 -5.40 50.34
CA LYS A 2 -85.42 -4.71 49.26
C LYS A 2 -83.90 -4.70 49.40
N LEU A 3 -83.10 -4.98 48.37
CA LEU A 3 -83.12 -5.97 47.27
C LEU A 3 -81.74 -5.87 46.60
N PHE A 4 -81.09 -7.01 46.32
CA PHE A 4 -80.11 -7.31 45.26
C PHE A 4 -79.24 -6.20 44.63
N LYS A 5 -77.91 -6.43 44.62
CA LYS A 5 -77.19 -6.87 43.40
C LYS A 5 -75.83 -7.49 43.73
N VAL A 6 -75.63 -8.67 43.16
CA VAL A 6 -74.45 -9.55 43.16
C VAL A 6 -73.51 -9.10 42.04
N LEU A 7 -72.17 -9.13 42.23
CA LEU A 7 -71.23 -9.74 41.25
C LEU A 7 -69.77 -9.83 41.74
N LEU A 8 -69.31 -11.08 41.85
CA LEU A 8 -68.01 -11.68 41.53
C LEU A 8 -66.66 -10.97 41.85
N LEU A 9 -65.94 -11.56 42.81
CA LEU A 9 -64.69 -12.33 42.64
C LEU A 9 -63.68 -11.86 41.57
N SER A 10 -62.47 -11.47 41.99
CA SER A 10 -61.21 -12.05 41.47
C SER A 10 -59.97 -11.51 42.20
N LEU A 11 -59.16 -12.43 42.71
CA LEU A 11 -57.72 -12.25 42.95
C LEU A 11 -57.05 -11.80 41.65
N LEU A 12 -56.10 -10.87 41.73
CA LEU A 12 -54.92 -10.97 40.88
C LEU A 12 -53.68 -10.43 41.58
N ILE A 13 -52.72 -11.33 41.70
CA ILE A 13 -51.42 -11.20 42.34
C ILE A 13 -50.58 -10.15 41.62
N ILE A 14 -49.99 -9.25 42.41
CA ILE A 14 -48.99 -8.30 41.97
C ILE A 14 -47.71 -9.09 41.64
N SER A 15 -47.37 -9.21 40.36
CA SER A 15 -45.98 -9.44 39.94
C SER A 15 -45.56 -8.29 39.02
N LEU A 16 -44.73 -7.41 39.57
CA LEU A 16 -43.96 -6.46 38.78
C LEU A 16 -42.88 -7.25 38.03
N SER A 17 -43.23 -7.82 36.89
CA SER A 17 -42.24 -8.30 35.93
C SER A 17 -41.52 -7.10 35.33
N SER A 18 -40.39 -6.75 35.94
CA SER A 18 -39.38 -5.87 35.35
C SER A 18 -39.01 -6.40 33.97
N CYS A 19 -39.46 -5.74 32.90
CA CYS A 19 -38.95 -5.99 31.55
C CYS A 19 -37.46 -5.64 31.52
N LYS A 20 -36.59 -6.64 31.76
CA LYS A 20 -35.22 -6.60 31.25
C LYS A 20 -35.33 -6.80 29.74
N SER A 21 -35.39 -5.71 29.00
CA SER A 21 -34.98 -5.73 27.60
C SER A 21 -33.48 -5.99 27.58
N GLU A 22 -33.08 -7.25 27.44
CA GLU A 22 -31.72 -7.57 27.02
C GLU A 22 -31.54 -7.02 25.61
N VAL A 23 -30.89 -5.87 25.52
CA VAL A 23 -30.31 -5.41 24.26
C VAL A 23 -29.29 -6.47 23.88
N LYS A 24 -29.64 -7.36 22.96
CA LYS A 24 -28.66 -8.18 22.26
C LYS A 24 -27.68 -7.20 21.64
N LYS A 25 -26.45 -7.14 22.17
CA LYS A 25 -25.32 -6.62 21.44
C LYS A 25 -25.15 -7.54 20.23
N GLU A 26 -25.82 -7.18 19.13
CA GLU A 26 -25.33 -7.59 17.83
C GLU A 26 -23.90 -7.10 17.75
N LYS A 27 -23.00 -8.07 17.63
CA LYS A 27 -21.65 -7.82 17.18
C LYS A 27 -21.84 -7.23 15.78
N VAL A 28 -21.79 -5.91 15.68
CA VAL A 28 -21.55 -5.24 14.41
C VAL A 28 -20.15 -5.71 14.04
N GLU A 29 -20.07 -6.81 13.30
CA GLU A 29 -18.93 -7.02 12.43
C GLU A 29 -18.92 -5.79 11.55
N GLU A 30 -17.96 -4.91 11.85
CA GLU A 30 -17.57 -3.83 10.99
C GLU A 30 -17.35 -4.46 9.62
N ILE A 31 -18.34 -4.33 8.74
CA ILE A 31 -18.21 -4.68 7.34
C ILE A 31 -17.13 -3.71 6.87
N LYS A 32 -15.87 -4.15 6.89
CA LYS A 32 -14.77 -3.48 6.23
C LYS A 32 -15.17 -3.46 4.76
N LYS A 33 -15.84 -2.38 4.36
CA LYS A 33 -16.12 -2.10 2.97
C LYS A 33 -14.74 -2.08 2.31
N GLU A 34 -14.46 -3.09 1.50
CA GLU A 34 -13.19 -3.15 0.77
C GLU A 34 -13.05 -1.84 0.01
N VAL A 35 -12.09 -1.02 0.42
CA VAL A 35 -11.80 0.24 -0.25
C VAL A 35 -11.17 -0.13 -1.59
N SER A 36 -11.89 0.13 -2.68
CA SER A 36 -11.34 -0.02 -4.03
C SER A 36 -10.10 0.87 -4.17
N CYS A 37 -8.98 0.30 -4.59
CA CYS A 37 -7.74 1.06 -4.77
C CYS A 37 -7.78 2.03 -5.96
N ALA A 38 -8.78 1.94 -6.84
CA ALA A 38 -8.83 2.74 -8.07
C ALA A 38 -8.93 4.26 -7.81
N ASP A 39 -9.56 4.66 -6.70
CA ASP A 39 -9.81 6.06 -6.35
C ASP A 39 -8.96 6.54 -5.16
N VAL A 40 -7.98 5.75 -4.73
CA VAL A 40 -7.13 6.08 -3.59
C VAL A 40 -6.04 7.05 -4.02
N THR A 41 -5.94 8.16 -3.29
CA THR A 41 -4.84 9.11 -3.42
C THR A 41 -3.79 8.83 -2.35
N TRP A 42 -2.52 8.79 -2.76
CA TRP A 42 -1.37 8.68 -1.86
C TRP A 42 -0.46 9.90 -2.00
N SER A 43 0.41 10.12 -1.02
CA SER A 43 1.35 11.24 -0.99
C SER A 43 2.71 10.81 -0.44
N ASN A 44 3.76 11.56 -0.75
CA ASN A 44 5.10 11.41 -0.14
C ASN A 44 5.29 12.28 1.11
N LYS A 45 4.20 12.88 1.62
CA LYS A 45 4.25 13.80 2.76
C LYS A 45 3.92 13.04 4.04
N LYS A 46 4.28 13.63 5.18
CA LYS A 46 3.85 13.13 6.50
C LYS A 46 2.42 13.60 6.81
N ASP A 47 1.45 13.00 6.14
CA ASP A 47 0.00 13.22 6.30
C ASP A 47 -0.76 11.89 6.26
N ASP A 48 -2.10 11.92 6.38
CA ASP A 48 -2.95 10.72 6.42
C ASP A 48 -2.86 9.83 5.16
N ASN A 49 -2.35 10.38 4.04
CA ASN A 49 -2.11 9.64 2.79
C ASN A 49 -0.62 9.36 2.56
N GLY A 50 0.21 9.61 3.57
CA GLY A 50 1.65 9.53 3.53
C GLY A 50 2.21 8.12 3.62
N PRO A 51 3.55 7.96 3.46
CA PRO A 51 4.20 6.65 3.46
C PRO A 51 3.97 5.82 4.73
N GLU A 52 3.80 6.47 5.89
CA GLU A 52 3.48 5.78 7.16
C GLU A 52 2.11 5.07 7.13
N HIS A 53 1.23 5.43 6.18
CA HIS A 53 -0.15 4.97 6.08
C HIS A 53 -0.48 4.21 4.79
N TRP A 54 0.42 4.15 3.80
CA TRP A 54 0.13 3.56 2.47
C TRP A 54 -0.49 2.16 2.53
N LYS A 55 0.00 1.30 3.42
CA LYS A 55 -0.48 -0.08 3.57
C LYS A 55 -1.96 -0.17 3.96
N ASP A 56 -2.48 0.88 4.61
CA ASP A 56 -3.82 0.92 5.18
C ASP A 56 -4.81 1.69 4.27
N LEU A 57 -4.32 2.30 3.17
CA LEU A 57 -5.17 3.10 2.27
C LEU A 57 -6.15 2.23 1.46
N CYS A 58 -5.74 1.01 1.07
CA CYS A 58 -6.62 0.01 0.49
C CYS A 58 -6.01 -1.40 0.54
N ASN A 59 -6.83 -2.43 0.30
CA ASN A 59 -6.41 -3.83 0.37
C ASN A 59 -5.25 -4.17 -0.60
N GLY A 60 -5.19 -3.52 -1.76
CA GLY A 60 -4.12 -3.74 -2.75
C GLY A 60 -2.77 -3.13 -2.38
N PHE A 61 -2.68 -2.31 -1.32
CA PHE A 61 -1.44 -1.67 -0.87
C PHE A 61 -0.82 -2.36 0.34
N ALA A 62 -1.38 -3.50 0.79
CA ALA A 62 -0.91 -4.19 1.99
C ALA A 62 0.60 -4.49 1.97
N ASP A 63 1.19 -4.72 0.79
CA ASP A 63 2.62 -4.97 0.61
C ASP A 63 3.52 -3.78 0.98
N CYS A 64 2.99 -2.54 1.02
CA CYS A 64 3.72 -1.37 1.54
C CYS A 64 4.11 -1.53 3.02
N GLY A 65 3.44 -2.44 3.75
CA GLY A 65 3.80 -2.85 5.12
C GLY A 65 4.65 -4.11 5.20
N GLY A 66 5.18 -4.58 4.06
CA GLY A 66 5.94 -5.81 3.93
C GLY A 66 7.34 -5.77 4.56
N LYS A 67 8.04 -6.90 4.52
CA LYS A 67 9.38 -7.04 5.12
C LYS A 67 10.54 -6.79 4.16
N VAL A 68 10.27 -6.75 2.86
CA VAL A 68 11.26 -6.55 1.80
C VAL A 68 10.83 -5.32 1.03
N GLN A 69 11.10 -4.15 1.60
CA GLN A 69 10.72 -2.85 1.04
C GLN A 69 11.97 -2.10 0.60
N SER A 70 11.77 -1.16 -0.30
CA SER A 70 12.75 -0.14 -0.68
C SER A 70 12.16 1.24 -0.40
N PRO A 71 12.97 2.28 -0.21
CA PRO A 71 14.45 2.27 -0.20
C PRO A 71 15.06 1.63 1.07
N ILE A 72 16.37 1.48 1.07
CA ILE A 72 17.16 1.05 2.24
C ILE A 72 18.35 1.98 2.51
N ASP A 73 18.93 1.85 3.70
CA ASP A 73 20.28 2.33 4.02
C ASP A 73 21.32 1.29 3.59
N ILE A 74 22.19 1.68 2.66
CA ILE A 74 23.31 0.88 2.19
C ILE A 74 24.47 1.12 3.16
N LYS A 75 24.58 0.24 4.15
CA LYS A 75 25.64 0.28 5.17
C LYS A 75 26.91 -0.32 4.59
N THR A 76 27.91 0.51 4.34
CA THR A 76 29.17 0.08 3.71
C THR A 76 29.94 -0.91 4.57
N ALA A 77 29.76 -0.86 5.90
CA ALA A 77 30.34 -1.80 6.85
C ALA A 77 29.74 -3.22 6.80
N ASP A 78 28.51 -3.37 6.30
CA ASP A 78 27.77 -4.65 6.26
C ASP A 78 27.79 -5.29 4.86
N LEU A 79 28.56 -4.73 3.92
CA LEU A 79 28.63 -5.24 2.54
C LEU A 79 29.29 -6.62 2.49
N ASN A 80 28.61 -7.55 1.82
CA ASN A 80 29.19 -8.84 1.47
C ASN A 80 29.68 -8.77 0.02
N THR A 81 30.99 -8.96 -0.19
CA THR A 81 31.57 -9.00 -1.54
C THR A 81 31.28 -10.36 -2.17
N ASP A 82 30.59 -10.35 -3.30
CA ASP A 82 30.41 -11.54 -4.16
C ASP A 82 31.25 -11.39 -5.43
N ASN A 83 32.33 -12.16 -5.52
CA ASN A 83 33.22 -12.18 -6.69
C ASN A 83 32.59 -12.87 -7.91
N ASN A 84 31.46 -13.54 -7.76
CA ASN A 84 30.71 -14.15 -8.86
C ASN A 84 29.60 -13.23 -9.39
N LEU A 85 29.34 -12.10 -8.73
CA LEU A 85 28.35 -11.14 -9.19
C LEU A 85 28.81 -10.55 -10.53
N LYS A 86 28.00 -10.78 -11.57
CA LYS A 86 28.28 -10.28 -12.90
C LYS A 86 27.82 -8.83 -13.01
N ALA A 87 28.63 -8.02 -13.68
CA ALA A 87 28.23 -6.66 -14.02
C ALA A 87 26.99 -6.68 -14.93
N PRO A 88 26.02 -5.77 -14.74
CA PRO A 88 24.94 -5.56 -15.69
C PRO A 88 25.47 -5.23 -17.09
N VAL A 89 24.89 -5.84 -18.12
CA VAL A 89 25.23 -5.55 -19.52
C VAL A 89 24.15 -4.69 -20.12
N PHE A 90 24.46 -3.42 -20.37
CA PHE A 90 23.52 -2.45 -20.96
C PHE A 90 23.62 -2.44 -22.49
N ASP A 91 22.46 -2.47 -23.13
CA ASP A 91 22.29 -2.20 -24.56
C ASP A 91 21.26 -1.08 -24.70
N TYR A 92 21.72 0.14 -24.46
CA TYR A 92 20.93 1.35 -24.63
C TYR A 92 21.36 2.06 -25.91
N GLY A 93 20.38 2.48 -26.70
CA GLY A 93 20.56 3.30 -27.88
C GLY A 93 19.84 4.63 -27.75
N THR A 94 19.92 5.42 -28.82
CA THR A 94 19.07 6.61 -28.95
C THR A 94 17.61 6.17 -29.04
N SER A 95 16.72 6.86 -28.33
CA SER A 95 15.28 6.57 -28.35
C SER A 95 14.48 7.85 -28.20
N GLY A 96 13.27 7.84 -28.76
CA GLY A 96 12.28 8.86 -28.44
C GLY A 96 11.84 8.71 -26.99
N VAL A 97 11.45 9.81 -26.37
CA VAL A 97 11.01 9.81 -24.97
C VAL A 97 9.79 10.71 -24.82
N ASP A 98 8.76 10.19 -24.16
CA ASP A 98 7.61 10.99 -23.73
C ASP A 98 7.80 11.38 -22.26
N ILE A 99 7.79 12.68 -21.99
CA ILE A 99 8.03 13.23 -20.65
C ILE A 99 6.70 13.54 -19.98
N VAL A 100 6.50 13.01 -18.77
CA VAL A 100 5.26 13.16 -18.01
C VAL A 100 5.58 13.64 -16.60
N ASN A 101 4.92 14.71 -16.16
CA ASN A 101 4.82 15.05 -14.74
C ASN A 101 3.54 14.41 -14.18
N ASN A 102 3.69 13.38 -13.35
CA ASN A 102 2.56 12.62 -12.80
C ASN A 102 2.20 13.05 -11.36
N SER A 103 2.58 14.27 -10.96
CA SER A 103 2.48 14.86 -9.61
C SER A 103 3.37 14.24 -8.52
N HIS A 104 3.96 13.06 -8.75
CA HIS A 104 4.84 12.38 -7.81
C HIS A 104 6.31 12.45 -8.26
N THR A 105 6.55 12.45 -9.58
CA THR A 105 7.87 12.56 -10.18
C THR A 105 7.78 13.13 -11.61
N ILE A 106 8.94 13.43 -12.20
CA ILE A 106 9.10 13.60 -13.64
C ILE A 106 9.58 12.26 -14.21
N GLN A 107 8.72 11.65 -15.04
CA GLN A 107 8.95 10.35 -15.65
C GLN A 107 9.19 10.48 -17.16
N PHE A 108 10.10 9.66 -17.66
CA PHE A 108 10.55 9.62 -19.05
C PHE A 108 10.22 8.23 -19.60
N ASN A 109 9.15 8.12 -20.39
CA ASN A 109 8.72 6.87 -21.00
C ASN A 109 9.54 6.59 -22.26
N ILE A 110 10.13 5.41 -22.35
CA ILE A 110 11.09 5.07 -23.41
C ILE A 110 10.40 4.47 -24.63
N ASN A 111 10.48 5.16 -25.77
CA ASN A 111 10.04 4.68 -27.07
C ASN A 111 11.23 4.08 -27.83
N GLY A 112 11.59 2.85 -27.45
CA GLY A 112 12.71 2.13 -28.07
C GLY A 112 12.91 0.73 -27.51
N ASN A 113 13.96 0.06 -27.98
CA ASN A 113 14.37 -1.26 -27.50
C ASN A 113 15.69 -1.15 -26.74
N ASN A 114 15.62 -0.56 -25.54
CA ASN A 114 16.74 -0.43 -24.63
C ASN A 114 16.66 -1.54 -23.59
N THR A 115 17.77 -2.20 -23.28
CA THR A 115 17.76 -3.34 -22.37
C THR A 115 18.94 -3.35 -21.41
N VAL A 116 18.76 -4.04 -20.29
CA VAL A 116 19.85 -4.46 -19.40
C VAL A 116 19.78 -5.98 -19.24
N THR A 117 20.92 -6.66 -19.32
CA THR A 117 21.01 -8.10 -19.07
C THR A 117 21.67 -8.36 -17.72
N LEU A 118 20.95 -9.07 -16.85
CA LEU A 118 21.36 -9.51 -15.51
C LEU A 118 21.26 -11.04 -15.48
N ASP A 119 22.36 -11.73 -15.16
CA ASP A 119 22.39 -13.20 -15.04
C ASP A 119 21.68 -13.97 -16.17
N ASN A 120 21.99 -13.60 -17.43
CA ASN A 120 21.41 -14.16 -18.66
C ASN A 120 19.92 -13.86 -18.89
N LYS A 121 19.34 -12.93 -18.14
CA LYS A 121 17.97 -12.45 -18.33
C LYS A 121 18.00 -11.01 -18.81
N THR A 122 17.38 -10.75 -19.95
CA THR A 122 17.35 -9.43 -20.58
C THR A 122 16.05 -8.71 -20.24
N TYR A 123 16.16 -7.62 -19.47
CA TYR A 123 15.06 -6.77 -19.06
C TYR A 123 14.96 -5.56 -19.99
N LYS A 124 13.76 -5.25 -20.46
CA LYS A 124 13.49 -4.06 -21.28
C LYS A 124 13.31 -2.83 -20.39
N LEU A 125 14.02 -1.75 -20.69
CA LEU A 125 13.82 -0.44 -20.07
C LEU A 125 12.45 0.12 -20.48
N LEU A 126 11.60 0.42 -19.49
CA LEU A 126 10.27 0.98 -19.71
C LEU A 126 10.26 2.50 -19.55
N GLN A 127 10.87 2.97 -18.47
CA GLN A 127 10.91 4.37 -18.09
C GLN A 127 12.11 4.63 -17.19
N PHE A 128 12.49 5.90 -17.06
CA PHE A 128 13.24 6.37 -15.90
C PHE A 128 12.58 7.58 -15.26
N HIS A 129 12.84 7.81 -13.98
CA HIS A 129 12.31 8.94 -13.24
C HIS A 129 13.26 9.40 -12.14
N TYR A 130 12.97 10.56 -11.55
CA TYR A 130 13.83 11.21 -10.58
C TYR A 130 13.19 11.30 -9.20
N HIS A 131 14.03 11.21 -8.18
CA HIS A 131 13.71 11.61 -6.81
C HIS A 131 14.66 12.73 -6.39
N ALA A 132 14.08 13.87 -6.00
CA ALA A 132 14.83 15.00 -5.46
C ALA A 132 15.03 14.78 -3.96
N VAL A 133 16.31 14.77 -3.54
CA VAL A 133 16.77 13.98 -2.40
C VAL A 133 16.64 12.48 -2.69
N SER A 134 17.73 11.74 -2.54
CA SER A 134 17.74 10.30 -2.79
C SER A 134 16.80 9.57 -1.84
N GLU A 135 16.16 8.51 -2.32
CA GLU A 135 15.37 7.62 -1.48
C GLU A 135 16.30 6.71 -0.68
N HIS A 136 17.27 6.08 -1.35
CA HIS A 136 18.33 5.32 -0.71
C HIS A 136 19.29 6.25 0.04
N THR A 137 19.91 5.71 1.08
CA THR A 137 21.01 6.35 1.79
C THR A 137 22.26 5.49 1.72
N ILE A 138 23.43 6.13 1.82
CA ILE A 138 24.71 5.43 2.02
C ILE A 138 25.25 5.87 3.38
N ASP A 139 25.39 4.92 4.29
CA ASP A 139 25.75 5.16 5.69
C ASP A 139 24.90 6.27 6.33
N GLY A 140 23.58 6.22 6.10
CA GLY A 140 22.59 7.16 6.61
C GLY A 140 22.59 8.54 5.94
N LYS A 141 23.37 8.76 4.86
CA LYS A 141 23.41 10.03 4.13
C LYS A 141 22.60 9.97 2.85
N HIS A 142 21.71 10.94 2.69
CA HIS A 142 21.03 11.20 1.42
C HIS A 142 21.93 11.96 0.45
N PHE A 143 21.70 11.74 -0.84
CA PHE A 143 22.27 12.49 -1.94
C PHE A 143 21.25 13.46 -2.52
N PRO A 144 21.66 14.50 -3.26
CA PRO A 144 20.72 15.49 -3.78
C PRO A 144 19.72 14.96 -4.82
N LEU A 145 20.04 13.85 -5.49
CA LEU A 145 19.25 13.27 -6.57
C LEU A 145 19.47 11.76 -6.64
N GLU A 146 18.41 11.02 -6.91
CA GLU A 146 18.45 9.61 -7.30
C GLU A 146 17.65 9.41 -8.60
N VAL A 147 18.15 8.54 -9.49
CA VAL A 147 17.50 8.21 -10.76
C VAL A 147 17.17 6.73 -10.77
N HIS A 148 15.91 6.40 -11.02
CA HIS A 148 15.45 5.02 -11.15
C HIS A 148 15.25 4.68 -12.61
N PHE A 149 15.92 3.64 -13.10
CA PHE A 149 15.72 3.10 -14.46
C PHE A 149 14.91 1.81 -14.35
N VAL A 150 13.62 1.86 -14.65
CA VAL A 150 12.73 0.73 -14.42
C VAL A 150 12.71 -0.20 -15.63
N HIS A 151 13.17 -1.43 -15.42
CA HIS A 151 13.20 -2.47 -16.42
C HIS A 151 12.25 -3.62 -16.08
N LYS A 152 11.74 -4.30 -17.11
CA LYS A 152 10.81 -5.42 -16.96
C LYS A 152 11.24 -6.61 -17.83
N TYR A 153 11.20 -7.81 -17.25
CA TYR A 153 11.36 -9.08 -17.97
C TYR A 153 10.00 -9.77 -18.17
N SER A 154 9.14 -9.78 -17.14
CA SER A 154 7.78 -10.33 -17.18
C SER A 154 6.85 -9.54 -16.25
N ASP A 155 5.57 -9.89 -16.17
CA ASP A 155 4.56 -9.15 -15.39
C ASP A 155 4.87 -8.94 -13.92
N THR A 156 5.71 -9.80 -13.34
CA THR A 156 6.06 -9.76 -11.91
C THR A 156 7.57 -9.68 -11.69
N ASP A 157 8.36 -9.43 -12.74
CA ASP A 157 9.83 -9.50 -12.68
C ASP A 157 10.45 -8.22 -13.25
N PHE A 158 10.96 -7.40 -12.33
CA PHE A 158 11.47 -6.06 -12.58
C PHE A 158 12.89 -5.91 -12.04
N ALA A 159 13.65 -5.01 -12.65
CA ALA A 159 14.96 -4.56 -12.18
C ALA A 159 15.02 -3.03 -12.25
N VAL A 160 15.47 -2.39 -11.17
CA VAL A 160 15.59 -0.93 -11.05
C VAL A 160 17.01 -0.56 -10.70
#